data_AF-A0A8H7FKA5-F1
#
_entry.id   AF-A0A8H7FKA5-F1
#
_cell.length_a   1.000
_cell.length_b   1.000
_cell.length_c   1.000
_cell.angle_alpha   90.00
_cell.angle_beta   90.00
_cell.angle_gamma   90.00
#
_symmetry.space_group_name_H-M   'P 1'
#
loop_
_entity.id
_entity.type
_entity.pdbx_description
1 polymer ?
#
loop_
_entity_poly.entity_id
_entity_poly.type
_entity_poly.pdbx_seq_one_letter_code
_entity_poly.pdbx_strand_id
1 'polypeptide(L)'
;MVLRKDVGKHASDCVARLVECEGCRSSIKHTDREVHEAECFSRSTTCEFCSAEFSRSDLSSHNASCPDYVIPCTQAENGCPWKGPRSALSESHVPHCPYESIKGFFSLNSAKITAITDENTILKAKLEALEGLVQTMKREMASVKFALGPWYQPNEIHTPTPPAGAHGRPAPFRTHTRPTSFDLGTMSPPPASLMAYASSSGAMHPATPDALAAYFPPEANEPAASWPGQRRGSMSLLADAGARMYQDSTLQAAVAPLNLGTTLEGSLSGLRDSVVTLSAAVDSLARRTDMERRNEALRMNEEVSRLNYTVNGLRMQVHNVMMDRNAQIMGRVPEPWAEGENAPALPSGFFPRSPSFSTATKL
;
A
#
# COMPACT_ATOMS: atom_id res chain seq x y z
N MET A 1 -60.80 38.53 -28.82
CA MET A 1 -60.57 38.49 -30.28
C MET A 1 -60.16 39.89 -30.72
N VAL A 2 -59.07 40.04 -31.48
CA VAL A 2 -58.53 41.36 -31.88
C VAL A 2 -58.93 41.65 -33.32
N LEU A 3 -59.43 42.86 -33.61
CA LEU A 3 -59.79 43.25 -34.97
C LEU A 3 -58.53 43.64 -35.75
N ARG A 4 -58.45 43.27 -37.04
CA ARG A 4 -57.26 43.48 -37.89
C ARG A 4 -56.74 44.91 -37.90
N LYS A 5 -57.62 45.92 -37.82
CA LYS A 5 -57.27 47.35 -37.79
C LYS A 5 -56.58 47.80 -36.49
N ASP A 6 -56.80 47.07 -35.39
CA ASP A 6 -56.35 47.44 -34.05
C ASP A 6 -55.11 46.65 -33.61
N VAL A 7 -54.66 45.66 -34.40
CA VAL A 7 -53.50 44.79 -34.10
C VAL A 7 -52.24 45.61 -33.80
N GLY A 8 -51.97 46.68 -34.56
CA GLY A 8 -50.80 47.53 -34.35
C GLY A 8 -50.79 48.29 -33.02
N LYS A 9 -51.97 48.63 -32.48
CA LYS A 9 -52.13 49.24 -31.15
C LYS A 9 -52.13 48.18 -30.06
N HIS A 10 -52.71 47.02 -30.33
CA HIS A 10 -52.70 45.89 -29.40
C HIS A 10 -51.29 45.29 -29.21
N ALA A 11 -50.35 45.49 -30.15
CA ALA A 11 -49.00 44.92 -30.06
C ALA A 11 -48.18 45.42 -28.85
N SER A 12 -48.34 46.69 -28.44
CA SER A 12 -47.73 47.23 -27.20
C SER A 12 -48.44 46.74 -25.94
N ASP A 13 -49.77 46.63 -26.01
CA ASP A 13 -50.64 46.47 -24.85
C ASP A 13 -51.04 44.99 -24.59
N CYS A 14 -50.61 44.07 -25.46
CA CYS A 14 -50.93 42.66 -25.35
C CYS A 14 -50.23 42.03 -24.14
N VAL A 15 -51.03 41.52 -23.20
CA VAL A 15 -50.57 40.78 -22.01
C VAL A 15 -49.64 39.61 -22.36
N ALA A 16 -49.90 38.94 -23.49
CA ALA A 16 -49.11 37.82 -23.99
C ALA A 16 -47.99 38.23 -24.97
N ARG A 17 -47.65 39.53 -25.09
CA ARG A 17 -46.53 39.98 -25.94
C ARG A 17 -45.22 39.38 -25.44
N LEU A 18 -44.35 39.02 -26.39
CA LEU A 18 -42.98 38.60 -26.09
C LEU A 18 -42.09 39.84 -25.90
N VAL A 19 -41.16 39.75 -24.95
CA VAL A 19 -40.14 40.75 -24.64
C VAL A 19 -38.82 40.01 -24.42
N GLU A 20 -37.72 40.56 -24.92
CA GLU A 20 -36.39 39.97 -24.73
C GLU A 20 -35.84 40.31 -23.34
N CYS A 21 -35.24 39.33 -22.66
CA CYS A 21 -34.52 39.60 -21.41
C CYS A 21 -33.20 40.33 -21.70
N GLU A 22 -32.95 41.44 -21.01
CA GLU A 22 -31.73 42.25 -21.16
C GLU A 22 -30.44 41.45 -20.90
N GLY A 23 -30.50 40.46 -20.01
CA GLY A 23 -29.38 39.55 -19.71
C GLY A 23 -29.22 38.43 -20.74
N CYS A 24 -30.19 37.51 -20.84
CA CYS A 24 -30.04 36.27 -21.64
C CYS A 24 -30.57 36.36 -23.07
N ARG A 25 -31.23 37.46 -23.45
CA ARG A 25 -31.82 37.73 -24.77
C ARG A 25 -32.87 36.71 -25.24
N SER A 26 -33.33 35.82 -24.37
CA SER A 26 -34.46 34.93 -24.68
C SER A 26 -35.78 35.72 -24.69
N SER A 27 -36.69 35.39 -25.62
CA SER A 27 -38.01 36.02 -25.73
C SER A 27 -38.99 35.38 -24.75
N ILE A 28 -39.44 36.13 -23.74
CA ILE A 28 -40.33 35.68 -22.66
C ILE A 28 -41.65 36.46 -22.74
N LYS A 29 -42.78 35.90 -22.27
CA LYS A 29 -44.03 36.68 -22.19
C LYS A 29 -43.88 37.81 -21.17
N HIS A 30 -44.49 38.95 -21.43
CA HIS A 30 -44.45 40.10 -20.51
C HIS A 30 -44.96 39.79 -19.09
N THR A 31 -45.96 38.93 -18.95
CA THR A 31 -46.45 38.41 -17.64
C THR A 31 -45.41 37.60 -16.89
N ASP A 32 -44.56 36.88 -17.61
CA ASP A 32 -43.66 35.87 -17.05
C ASP A 32 -42.26 36.48 -16.80
N ARG A 33 -42.07 37.76 -17.13
CA ARG A 33 -40.78 38.47 -17.06
C ARG A 33 -40.21 38.54 -15.65
N GLU A 34 -41.03 38.87 -14.65
CA GLU A 34 -40.56 39.04 -13.26
C GLU A 34 -40.14 37.70 -12.64
N VAL A 35 -40.89 36.64 -12.93
CA VAL A 35 -40.52 35.25 -12.58
C VAL A 35 -39.22 34.86 -13.28
N HIS A 36 -39.11 35.15 -14.58
CA HIS A 36 -37.87 34.91 -15.32
C HIS A 36 -36.68 35.69 -14.73
N GLU A 37 -36.81 36.98 -14.40
CA GLU A 37 -35.71 37.77 -13.81
C GLU A 37 -35.26 37.21 -12.45
N ALA A 38 -36.18 36.65 -11.65
CA ALA A 38 -35.86 35.95 -10.41
C ALA A 38 -35.00 34.68 -10.64
N GLU A 39 -35.23 33.95 -11.73
CA GLU A 39 -34.52 32.69 -12.05
C GLU A 39 -33.38 32.84 -13.10
N CYS A 40 -33.29 33.99 -13.77
CA CYS A 40 -32.44 34.18 -14.95
C CYS A 40 -30.96 33.98 -14.63
N PHE A 41 -30.32 33.03 -15.31
CA PHE A 41 -28.92 32.64 -15.13
C PHE A 41 -27.93 33.76 -15.45
N SER A 42 -28.30 34.76 -16.26
CA SER A 42 -27.45 35.88 -16.67
C SER A 42 -27.71 37.18 -15.91
N ARG A 43 -28.62 37.17 -14.93
CA ARG A 43 -28.83 38.33 -14.04
C ARG A 43 -27.60 38.50 -13.14
N SER A 44 -27.22 39.74 -12.86
CA SER A 44 -26.16 40.01 -11.89
C SER A 44 -26.60 39.67 -10.46
N THR A 45 -25.62 39.26 -9.66
CA THR A 45 -25.74 38.94 -8.24
C THR A 45 -24.41 39.27 -7.56
N THR A 46 -24.44 39.78 -6.33
CA THR A 46 -23.24 40.09 -5.54
C THR A 46 -22.68 38.84 -4.87
N CYS A 47 -21.37 38.69 -4.83
CA CYS A 47 -20.69 37.70 -4.00
C CYS A 47 -20.73 38.11 -2.52
N GLU A 48 -21.21 37.22 -1.65
CA GLU A 48 -21.33 37.48 -0.20
C GLU A 48 -19.98 37.70 0.51
N PHE A 49 -18.88 37.23 -0.09
CA PHE A 49 -17.54 37.27 0.51
C PHE A 49 -16.71 38.48 0.09
N CYS A 50 -16.70 38.83 -1.20
CA CYS A 50 -15.89 39.92 -1.76
C CYS A 50 -16.71 41.11 -2.26
N SER A 51 -18.05 41.07 -2.16
CA SER A 51 -19.02 42.10 -2.59
C SER A 51 -19.07 42.45 -4.09
N ALA A 52 -18.22 41.86 -4.94
CA ALA A 52 -18.24 42.10 -6.39
C ALA A 52 -19.46 41.46 -7.08
N GLU A 53 -19.93 42.09 -8.17
CA GLU A 53 -21.05 41.59 -8.99
C GLU A 53 -20.60 40.61 -10.07
N PHE A 54 -21.33 39.50 -10.20
CA PHE A 54 -21.15 38.48 -11.25
C PHE A 54 -22.50 38.05 -11.82
N SER A 55 -22.50 37.49 -13.03
CA SER A 55 -23.64 36.72 -13.53
C SER A 55 -23.95 35.54 -12.59
N ARG A 56 -25.21 35.15 -12.39
CA ARG A 56 -25.56 33.94 -11.60
C ARG A 56 -24.89 32.67 -12.12
N SER A 57 -24.67 32.56 -13.44
CA SER A 57 -23.88 31.47 -14.06
C SER A 57 -22.43 31.44 -13.58
N ASP A 58 -21.87 32.61 -13.31
CA ASP A 58 -20.43 32.82 -13.09
C ASP A 58 -20.10 32.94 -11.61
N LEU A 59 -21.08 33.22 -10.74
CA LEU A 59 -20.89 33.22 -9.29
C LEU A 59 -20.37 31.86 -8.78
N SER A 60 -20.79 30.75 -9.39
CA SER A 60 -20.30 29.42 -9.00
C SER A 60 -18.84 29.16 -9.37
N SER A 61 -18.34 29.69 -10.50
CA SER A 61 -16.94 29.59 -10.89
C SER A 61 -16.08 30.63 -10.17
N HIS A 62 -16.65 31.81 -9.87
CA HIS A 62 -16.08 32.79 -8.98
C HIS A 62 -15.83 32.21 -7.58
N ASN A 63 -16.81 31.59 -6.93
CA ASN A 63 -16.66 31.04 -5.57
C ASN A 63 -15.50 30.02 -5.46
N ALA A 64 -15.25 29.24 -6.52
CA ALA A 64 -14.12 28.32 -6.58
C ALA A 64 -12.73 29.00 -6.58
N SER A 65 -12.65 30.28 -6.96
CA SER A 65 -11.41 31.07 -7.12
C SER A 65 -11.35 32.33 -6.24
N CYS A 66 -12.46 32.72 -5.61
CA CYS A 66 -12.61 33.94 -4.82
C CYS A 66 -11.62 34.01 -3.64
N PRO A 67 -10.87 35.12 -3.46
CA PRO A 67 -9.91 35.28 -2.36
C PRO A 67 -10.53 35.32 -0.96
N ASP A 68 -11.73 35.88 -0.83
CA ASP A 68 -12.37 36.10 0.48
C ASP A 68 -13.29 34.94 0.89
N TYR A 69 -13.55 34.01 -0.04
CA TYR A 69 -14.36 32.82 0.19
C TYR A 69 -13.75 31.96 1.30
N VAL A 70 -14.57 31.62 2.29
CA VAL A 70 -14.12 30.90 3.49
C VAL A 70 -13.87 29.43 3.16
N ILE A 71 -12.62 28.99 3.29
CA ILE A 71 -12.19 27.61 3.08
C ILE A 71 -11.56 27.01 4.35
N PRO A 72 -11.62 25.68 4.54
CA PRO A 72 -10.82 25.01 5.56
C PRO A 72 -9.34 24.96 5.19
N CYS A 73 -8.49 24.65 6.17
CA CYS A 73 -7.08 24.35 5.94
C CYS A 73 -6.90 23.16 4.98
N THR A 74 -5.81 23.15 4.21
CA THR A 74 -5.33 22.00 3.42
C THR A 74 -5.15 20.72 4.25
N GLN A 75 -4.98 20.87 5.56
CA GLN A 75 -4.76 19.78 6.52
C GLN A 75 -5.99 19.51 7.40
N ALA A 76 -7.18 19.94 7.00
CA ALA A 76 -8.41 19.72 7.77
C ALA A 76 -8.76 18.23 7.94
N GLU A 77 -8.48 17.40 6.93
CA GLU A 77 -8.63 15.93 7.01
C GLU A 77 -7.72 15.31 8.08
N ASN A 78 -6.54 15.89 8.29
CA ASN A 78 -5.59 15.49 9.33
C ASN A 78 -5.91 16.11 10.70
N GLY A 79 -7.01 16.88 10.83
CA GLY A 79 -7.50 17.44 12.08
C GLY A 79 -7.23 18.93 12.31
N CYS A 80 -6.71 19.68 11.33
CA CYS A 80 -6.52 21.12 11.49
C CYS A 80 -7.88 21.86 11.58
N PRO A 81 -8.18 22.59 12.68
CA PRO A 81 -9.49 23.21 12.88
C PRO A 81 -9.69 24.54 12.13
N TRP A 82 -8.64 25.08 11.49
CA TRP A 82 -8.67 26.40 10.89
C TRP A 82 -9.60 26.47 9.67
N LYS A 83 -10.40 27.54 9.62
CA LYS A 83 -11.20 27.98 8.49
C LYS A 83 -11.10 29.50 8.36
N GLY A 84 -11.00 30.02 7.15
CA GLY A 84 -10.88 31.46 6.91
C GLY A 84 -10.80 31.81 5.43
N PRO A 85 -10.63 33.09 5.08
CA PRO A 85 -10.45 33.55 3.69
C PRO A 85 -9.33 32.78 2.96
N ARG A 86 -9.56 32.46 1.68
CA ARG A 86 -8.58 31.80 0.81
C ARG A 86 -7.25 32.58 0.71
N SER A 87 -7.29 33.91 0.72
CA SER A 87 -6.12 34.79 0.82
C SER A 87 -5.29 34.52 2.08
N ALA A 88 -5.94 34.55 3.24
CA ALA A 88 -5.31 34.36 4.54
C ALA A 88 -4.72 32.95 4.74
N LEU A 89 -5.22 31.92 4.02
CA LEU A 89 -4.71 30.55 4.10
C LEU A 89 -3.21 30.48 3.78
N SER A 90 -2.80 30.91 2.59
CA SER A 90 -1.42 30.80 2.13
C SER A 90 -0.47 31.75 2.83
N GLU A 91 -0.92 32.97 3.15
CA GLU A 91 -0.06 34.03 3.69
C GLU A 91 0.14 33.93 5.20
N SER A 92 -0.93 33.64 5.96
CA SER A 92 -0.90 33.69 7.42
C SER A 92 -0.94 32.31 8.08
N HIS A 93 -1.77 31.39 7.57
CA HIS A 93 -2.04 30.14 8.28
C HIS A 93 -1.06 29.02 7.93
N VAL A 94 -0.84 28.74 6.63
CA VAL A 94 -0.01 27.63 6.15
C VAL A 94 1.42 27.64 6.77
N PRO A 95 2.14 28.79 6.86
CA PRO A 95 3.46 28.83 7.50
C PRO A 95 3.48 28.47 8.99
N HIS A 96 2.34 28.62 9.68
CA HIS A 96 2.18 28.38 11.11
C HIS A 96 1.34 27.12 11.42
N CYS A 97 0.91 26.37 10.40
CA CYS A 97 0.07 25.19 10.55
C CYS A 97 0.92 23.99 10.99
N PRO A 98 0.74 23.43 12.21
CA PRO A 98 1.57 22.32 12.69
C PRO A 98 1.52 21.08 11.78
N TYR A 99 0.38 20.89 11.11
CA TYR A 99 0.13 19.78 10.20
C TYR A 99 0.83 19.93 8.84
N GLU A 100 1.12 21.14 8.38
CA GLU A 100 1.84 21.34 7.11
C GLU A 100 3.32 20.95 7.27
N SER A 101 3.93 21.26 8.42
CA SER A 101 5.31 20.86 8.76
C SER A 101 5.52 19.35 8.75
N ILE A 102 4.48 18.56 9.01
CA ILE A 102 4.51 17.09 9.01
C ILE A 102 3.76 16.45 7.82
N LYS A 103 3.37 17.25 6.81
CA LYS A 103 2.66 16.79 5.59
C LYS A 103 3.33 15.59 4.90
N GLY A 104 4.65 15.60 4.82
CA GLY A 104 5.42 14.49 4.25
C GLY A 104 5.27 13.18 5.03
N PHE A 105 5.11 13.24 6.35
CA PHE A 105 4.79 12.07 7.18
C PHE A 105 3.39 11.54 6.88
N PHE A 106 2.37 12.40 6.70
CA PHE A 106 1.04 11.93 6.31
C PHE A 106 1.04 11.24 4.95
N SER A 107 1.73 11.78 3.95
CA SER A 107 1.86 11.13 2.63
C SER A 107 2.55 9.76 2.71
N LEU A 108 3.67 9.66 3.43
CA LEU A 108 4.40 8.40 3.60
C LEU A 108 3.63 7.37 4.43
N ASN A 109 2.97 7.81 5.50
CA ASN A 109 2.15 6.95 6.35
C ASN A 109 0.91 6.45 5.60
N SER A 110 0.24 7.31 4.82
CA SER A 110 -0.88 6.92 3.96
C SER A 110 -0.45 5.86 2.95
N ALA A 111 0.65 6.08 2.21
CA ALA A 111 1.17 5.12 1.24
C ALA A 111 1.59 3.78 1.88
N LYS A 112 2.15 3.82 3.10
CA LYS A 112 2.48 2.61 3.88
C LYS A 112 1.23 1.88 4.35
N ILE A 113 0.21 2.59 4.81
CA ILE A 113 -1.08 2.01 5.23
C ILE A 113 -1.75 1.34 4.03
N THR A 114 -1.84 2.00 2.86
CA THR A 114 -2.45 1.40 1.66
C THR A 114 -1.71 0.14 1.22
N ALA A 115 -0.37 0.18 1.16
CA ALA A 115 0.42 -1.01 0.81
C ALA A 115 0.17 -2.18 1.78
N ILE A 116 0.12 -1.92 3.10
CA ILE A 116 -0.16 -2.95 4.10
C ILE A 116 -1.61 -3.44 4.02
N THR A 117 -2.60 -2.60 3.71
CA THR A 117 -3.98 -3.06 3.49
C THR A 117 -4.10 -3.91 2.23
N ASP A 118 -3.40 -3.54 1.16
CA ASP A 118 -3.40 -4.27 -0.12
C ASP A 118 -2.76 -5.65 0.07
N GLU A 119 -1.58 -5.73 0.70
CA GLU A 119 -0.96 -6.99 1.12
C GLU A 119 -1.91 -7.84 1.98
N ASN A 120 -2.62 -7.24 2.94
CA ASN A 120 -3.58 -7.95 3.78
C ASN A 120 -4.80 -8.49 2.99
N THR A 121 -5.29 -7.78 1.97
CA THR A 121 -6.37 -8.32 1.11
C THR A 121 -5.87 -9.48 0.25
N ILE A 122 -4.66 -9.37 -0.32
CA ILE A 122 -4.02 -10.44 -1.09
C ILE A 122 -3.76 -11.68 -0.21
N LEU A 123 -3.31 -11.49 1.03
CA LEU A 123 -3.09 -12.59 1.99
C LEU A 123 -4.41 -13.27 2.39
N LYS A 124 -5.49 -12.51 2.62
CA LYS A 124 -6.82 -13.07 2.90
C LYS A 124 -7.34 -13.89 1.73
N ALA A 125 -7.24 -13.39 0.50
CA ALA A 125 -7.64 -14.12 -0.71
C ALA A 125 -6.81 -15.41 -0.92
N LYS A 126 -5.51 -15.39 -0.59
CA LYS A 126 -4.66 -16.59 -0.61
C LYS A 126 -5.07 -17.61 0.46
N LEU A 127 -5.44 -17.17 1.66
CA LEU A 127 -5.94 -18.05 2.72
C LEU A 127 -7.27 -18.69 2.31
N GLU A 128 -8.23 -17.91 1.80
CA GLU A 128 -9.52 -18.41 1.30
C GLU A 128 -9.34 -19.47 0.20
N ALA A 129 -8.43 -19.23 -0.75
CA ALA A 129 -8.09 -20.19 -1.80
C ALA A 129 -7.46 -21.49 -1.24
N LEU A 130 -6.53 -21.38 -0.28
CA LEU A 130 -5.92 -22.54 0.37
C LEU A 130 -6.92 -23.33 1.22
N GLU A 131 -7.83 -22.65 1.93
CA GLU A 131 -8.91 -23.29 2.67
C GLU A 131 -9.87 -24.02 1.71
N GLY A 132 -10.25 -23.41 0.58
CA GLY A 132 -11.04 -24.05 -0.47
C GLY A 132 -10.38 -25.32 -1.04
N LEU A 133 -9.07 -25.28 -1.28
CA LEU A 133 -8.28 -26.46 -1.69
C LEU A 133 -8.27 -27.54 -0.59
N VAL A 134 -8.04 -27.17 0.67
CA VAL A 134 -8.07 -28.11 1.80
C VAL A 134 -9.44 -28.76 1.99
N GLN A 135 -10.54 -28.02 1.82
CA GLN A 135 -11.90 -28.59 1.87
C GLN A 135 -12.18 -29.51 0.68
N THR A 136 -11.61 -29.21 -0.49
CA THR A 136 -11.71 -30.08 -1.68
C THR A 136 -10.94 -31.38 -1.46
N MET A 137 -9.68 -31.32 -1.02
CA MET A 137 -8.89 -32.51 -0.66
C MET A 137 -9.54 -33.34 0.45
N LYS A 138 -10.16 -32.70 1.46
CA LYS A 138 -10.94 -33.41 2.50
C LYS A 138 -12.14 -34.17 1.92
N ARG A 139 -12.85 -33.57 0.95
CA ARG A 139 -13.98 -34.20 0.26
C ARG A 139 -13.53 -35.37 -0.62
N GLU A 140 -12.47 -35.20 -1.40
CA GLU A 140 -11.88 -36.27 -2.23
C GLU A 140 -11.36 -37.42 -1.37
N MET A 141 -10.64 -37.11 -0.29
CA MET A 141 -10.18 -38.09 0.70
C MET A 141 -11.37 -38.84 1.34
N ALA A 142 -12.48 -38.18 1.64
CA ALA A 142 -13.69 -38.84 2.12
C ALA A 142 -14.31 -39.77 1.06
N SER A 143 -14.36 -39.35 -0.21
CA SER A 143 -14.80 -40.20 -1.33
C SER A 143 -13.91 -41.43 -1.53
N VAL A 144 -12.59 -41.28 -1.41
CA VAL A 144 -11.63 -42.41 -1.49
C VAL A 144 -11.83 -43.38 -0.33
N LYS A 145 -11.98 -42.88 0.91
CA LYS A 145 -12.30 -43.72 2.07
C LYS A 145 -13.61 -44.49 1.87
N PHE A 146 -14.65 -43.83 1.34
CA PHE A 146 -15.94 -44.46 1.04
C PHE A 146 -15.81 -45.54 -0.05
N ALA A 147 -15.08 -45.28 -1.13
CA ALA A 147 -14.87 -46.22 -2.23
C ALA A 147 -14.04 -47.46 -1.81
N LEU A 148 -13.09 -47.30 -0.90
CA LEU A 148 -12.34 -48.41 -0.30
C LEU A 148 -13.19 -49.23 0.69
N GLY A 149 -14.22 -48.63 1.30
CA GLY A 149 -15.17 -49.31 2.16
C GLY A 149 -14.50 -50.10 3.30
N PRO A 150 -14.81 -51.39 3.50
CA PRO A 150 -14.19 -52.22 4.55
C PRO A 150 -12.66 -52.36 4.45
N TRP A 151 -12.05 -52.06 3.30
CA TRP A 151 -10.59 -52.10 3.12
C TRP A 151 -9.91 -50.81 3.60
N TYR A 152 -10.65 -49.72 3.84
CA TYR A 152 -10.11 -48.56 4.54
C TYR A 152 -10.09 -48.82 6.04
N GLN A 153 -9.00 -49.43 6.51
CA GLN A 153 -8.64 -49.35 7.91
C GLN A 153 -8.03 -47.96 8.18
N PRO A 154 -8.57 -47.16 9.11
CA PRO A 154 -7.79 -46.11 9.74
C PRO A 154 -6.57 -46.77 10.41
N ASN A 155 -5.39 -46.14 10.35
CA ASN A 155 -4.27 -46.55 11.19
C ASN A 155 -4.62 -46.22 12.65
N GLU A 156 -5.27 -47.14 13.33
CA GLU A 156 -5.36 -47.10 14.79
C GLU A 156 -3.94 -47.26 15.35
N ILE A 157 -3.49 -46.23 16.05
CA ILE A 157 -2.19 -46.22 16.73
C ILE A 157 -2.19 -47.38 17.71
N HIS A 158 -1.30 -48.36 17.49
CA HIS A 158 -1.23 -49.58 18.29
C HIS A 158 -1.03 -49.23 19.78
N THR A 159 -2.11 -49.33 20.55
CA THR A 159 -2.07 -49.39 22.00
C THR A 159 -1.95 -50.86 22.39
N PRO A 160 -0.78 -51.32 22.86
CA PRO A 160 -0.57 -52.74 23.13
C PRO A 160 -1.37 -53.15 24.39
N THR A 161 -2.48 -53.83 24.17
CA THR A 161 -3.24 -54.49 25.24
C THR A 161 -2.40 -55.63 25.82
N PRO A 162 -2.25 -55.73 27.16
CA PRO A 162 -1.52 -56.83 27.78
C PRO A 162 -2.32 -58.14 27.70
N PRO A 163 -1.65 -59.31 27.66
CA PRO A 163 -2.32 -60.60 27.49
C PRO A 163 -3.00 -61.08 28.79
N ALA A 164 -4.30 -60.87 28.90
CA ALA A 164 -5.14 -61.50 29.93
C ALA A 164 -5.47 -62.95 29.54
N GLY A 165 -4.77 -63.92 30.15
CA GLY A 165 -4.98 -65.34 29.88
C GLY A 165 -6.24 -65.92 30.56
N ALA A 166 -7.03 -66.66 29.76
CA ALA A 166 -7.95 -67.75 30.12
C ALA A 166 -8.86 -67.64 31.38
N HIS A 167 -10.17 -67.85 31.18
CA HIS A 167 -10.90 -69.09 31.53
C HIS A 167 -12.43 -68.83 31.51
N GLY A 168 -13.26 -69.69 30.90
CA GLY A 168 -14.73 -69.53 30.97
C GLY A 168 -15.60 -70.10 29.83
N ARG A 169 -15.59 -71.43 29.66
CA ARG A 169 -16.58 -72.35 29.02
C ARG A 169 -17.85 -71.80 28.29
N PRO A 170 -18.25 -72.35 27.11
CA PRO A 170 -19.29 -71.77 26.23
C PRO A 170 -20.74 -72.31 26.38
N ALA A 171 -21.64 -71.71 25.56
CA ALA A 171 -22.96 -72.16 25.05
C ALA A 171 -24.24 -71.64 25.77
N PRO A 172 -25.42 -71.57 25.09
CA PRO A 172 -25.73 -71.60 23.65
C PRO A 172 -26.66 -70.46 23.13
N PHE A 173 -26.95 -70.49 21.82
CA PHE A 173 -27.87 -69.62 21.07
C PHE A 173 -29.31 -69.47 21.62
N ARG A 174 -29.91 -68.29 21.41
CA ARG A 174 -31.30 -68.14 20.90
C ARG A 174 -31.51 -66.80 20.18
N THR A 175 -32.68 -66.60 19.56
CA THR A 175 -32.81 -65.84 18.30
C THR A 175 -33.95 -64.79 18.26
N HIS A 176 -33.73 -63.76 17.43
CA HIS A 176 -34.68 -62.80 16.80
C HIS A 176 -35.72 -62.05 17.66
N THR A 177 -35.69 -60.70 17.61
CA THR A 177 -36.85 -59.82 17.29
C THR A 177 -36.45 -58.34 17.05
N ARG A 178 -37.29 -57.58 16.31
CA ARG A 178 -37.22 -56.15 15.90
C ARG A 178 -38.62 -55.78 15.29
N PRO A 179 -39.11 -54.52 15.15
CA PRO A 179 -38.70 -53.15 15.58
C PRO A 179 -39.69 -52.59 16.67
N THR A 180 -40.12 -51.31 16.87
CA THR A 180 -40.01 -50.02 16.12
C THR A 180 -40.23 -48.76 16.99
N SER A 181 -39.26 -47.83 17.00
CA SER A 181 -39.39 -46.37 17.26
C SER A 181 -37.98 -45.77 17.02
N PHE A 182 -37.66 -44.90 16.05
CA PHE A 182 -38.36 -43.73 15.48
C PHE A 182 -38.52 -42.59 16.48
N ASP A 183 -37.60 -41.62 16.40
CA ASP A 183 -37.86 -40.21 16.70
C ASP A 183 -36.95 -39.34 15.80
N LEU A 184 -37.37 -38.12 15.45
CA LEU A 184 -36.70 -37.30 14.42
C LEU A 184 -36.83 -35.79 14.68
N GLY A 185 -35.70 -35.15 14.97
CA GLY A 185 -35.56 -33.70 15.11
C GLY A 185 -34.43 -33.33 16.09
N THR A 186 -33.79 -32.17 16.02
CA THR A 186 -33.77 -31.13 14.97
C THR A 186 -32.46 -30.36 15.12
N MET A 187 -31.84 -29.87 14.04
CA MET A 187 -30.58 -29.11 14.16
C MET A 187 -30.82 -27.67 14.66
N SER A 188 -29.85 -27.15 15.42
CA SER A 188 -29.71 -25.70 15.69
C SER A 188 -28.21 -25.35 15.79
N PRO A 189 -27.77 -24.13 15.41
CA PRO A 189 -26.36 -23.83 15.16
C PRO A 189 -25.58 -23.36 16.40
N PRO A 190 -24.22 -23.34 16.35
CA PRO A 190 -23.42 -22.67 17.36
C PRO A 190 -23.60 -21.13 17.31
N PRO A 191 -23.46 -20.43 18.46
CA PRO A 191 -23.60 -18.97 18.51
C PRO A 191 -22.41 -18.26 17.84
N ALA A 192 -22.70 -17.14 17.16
CA ALA A 192 -21.69 -16.34 16.47
C ALA A 192 -20.93 -15.40 17.42
N SER A 193 -19.64 -15.19 17.13
CA SER A 193 -18.78 -14.26 17.86
C SER A 193 -19.18 -12.80 17.63
N LEU A 194 -19.90 -12.21 18.58
CA LEU A 194 -20.16 -10.76 18.59
C LEU A 194 -18.93 -10.00 19.10
N MET A 195 -18.37 -9.12 18.26
CA MET A 195 -17.45 -8.08 18.73
C MET A 195 -18.21 -7.06 19.57
N ALA A 196 -18.06 -7.14 20.89
CA ALA A 196 -18.55 -6.13 21.82
C ALA A 196 -17.56 -4.96 21.90
N TYR A 197 -17.90 -3.84 21.26
CA TYR A 197 -17.20 -2.56 21.36
C TYR A 197 -17.44 -1.94 22.75
N ALA A 198 -16.52 -2.21 23.68
CA ALA A 198 -16.54 -1.65 25.03
C ALA A 198 -15.53 -0.50 25.16
N SER A 199 -15.97 0.73 24.91
CA SER A 199 -15.19 1.92 25.25
C SER A 199 -15.09 2.07 26.77
N SER A 200 -13.89 2.11 27.34
CA SER A 200 -13.65 2.45 28.74
C SER A 200 -12.53 3.47 28.87
N SER A 201 -12.84 4.62 29.49
CA SER A 201 -11.86 5.66 29.82
C SER A 201 -11.10 5.29 31.09
N GLY A 202 -9.76 5.42 31.11
CA GLY A 202 -8.99 5.13 32.32
C GLY A 202 -7.50 5.45 32.25
N ALA A 203 -7.09 6.43 33.08
CA ALA A 203 -5.75 6.67 33.63
C ALA A 203 -4.52 6.69 32.68
N MET A 204 -3.88 7.87 32.60
CA MET A 204 -2.49 8.02 32.16
C MET A 204 -1.53 7.54 33.24
N HIS A 205 -0.40 6.94 32.84
CA HIS A 205 0.86 6.98 33.60
C HIS A 205 2.02 7.30 32.64
N PRO A 206 3.10 7.96 33.10
CA PRO A 206 4.06 8.62 32.21
C PRO A 206 5.05 7.65 31.57
N ALA A 207 5.43 7.95 30.32
CA ALA A 207 6.46 7.21 29.61
C ALA A 207 7.87 7.50 30.18
N THR A 208 8.67 6.44 30.38
CA THR A 208 10.11 6.55 30.62
C THR A 208 10.87 6.80 29.30
N PRO A 209 11.98 7.56 29.28
CA PRO A 209 12.62 7.98 28.03
C PRO A 209 13.18 6.87 27.12
N ASP A 210 13.53 5.72 27.70
CA ASP A 210 14.31 4.66 27.01
C ASP A 210 13.54 3.81 25.98
N ALA A 211 12.22 3.96 25.86
CA ALA A 211 11.42 3.12 24.96
C ALA A 211 11.80 3.23 23.46
N LEU A 212 12.54 4.28 23.08
CA LEU A 212 13.06 4.49 21.72
C LEU A 212 14.47 3.90 21.48
N ALA A 213 15.22 3.55 22.53
CA ALA A 213 16.60 3.06 22.40
C ALA A 213 16.69 1.62 21.86
N ALA A 214 15.65 0.81 22.06
CA ALA A 214 15.62 -0.62 21.72
C ALA A 214 15.69 -0.95 20.20
N TYR A 215 15.73 0.05 19.32
CA TYR A 215 15.75 -0.13 17.86
C TYR A 215 17.16 -0.09 17.22
N PHE A 216 18.22 0.14 18.00
CA PHE A 216 19.60 0.13 17.51
C PHE A 216 20.40 -1.06 18.07
N PRO A 217 21.00 -1.91 17.21
CA PRO A 217 21.92 -2.94 17.68
C PRO A 217 23.25 -2.31 18.15
N PRO A 218 23.89 -2.84 19.20
CA PRO A 218 25.21 -2.37 19.64
C PRO A 218 26.30 -2.72 18.61
N GLU A 219 27.36 -1.92 18.57
CA GLU A 219 28.46 -2.10 17.60
C GLU A 219 29.23 -3.41 17.87
N ALA A 220 29.29 -4.27 16.86
CA ALA A 220 30.10 -5.49 16.88
C ALA A 220 31.58 -5.15 16.65
N ASN A 221 32.35 -5.10 17.74
CA ASN A 221 33.78 -4.83 17.74
C ASN A 221 34.59 -6.05 17.27
N GLU A 222 34.88 -6.14 15.97
CA GLU A 222 35.71 -7.19 15.35
C GLU A 222 36.91 -6.58 14.58
N PRO A 223 38.04 -7.30 14.44
CA PRO A 223 39.34 -6.69 14.19
C PRO A 223 39.68 -6.40 12.72
N ALA A 224 40.65 -5.51 12.52
CA ALA A 224 41.09 -5.06 11.20
C ALA A 224 41.81 -6.15 10.38
N ALA A 225 41.16 -6.65 9.34
CA ALA A 225 41.79 -7.45 8.28
C ALA A 225 42.30 -6.54 7.14
N SER A 226 43.62 -6.45 7.01
CA SER A 226 44.31 -5.71 5.94
C SER A 226 44.33 -6.47 4.60
N TRP A 227 44.97 -5.86 3.58
CA TRP A 227 45.42 -6.38 2.27
C TRP A 227 44.56 -6.00 1.04
N PRO A 228 45.19 -5.88 -0.17
CA PRO A 228 44.96 -4.70 -1.02
C PRO A 228 44.32 -5.01 -2.37
N GLY A 229 43.58 -4.05 -2.92
CA GLY A 229 42.93 -4.17 -4.24
C GLY A 229 43.80 -3.74 -5.43
N GLN A 230 43.25 -3.89 -6.64
CA GLN A 230 43.81 -3.28 -7.85
C GLN A 230 42.76 -2.70 -8.82
N ARG A 231 43.04 -1.46 -9.23
CA ARG A 231 42.77 -0.82 -10.53
C ARG A 231 41.54 -1.27 -11.35
N ARG A 232 40.53 -0.39 -11.31
CA ARG A 232 39.95 0.30 -12.49
C ARG A 232 40.48 -0.19 -13.86
N GLY A 233 39.68 -0.97 -14.57
CA GLY A 233 39.72 -1.09 -16.04
C GLY A 233 38.50 -0.40 -16.64
N SER A 234 38.67 0.31 -17.76
CA SER A 234 37.58 1.01 -18.46
C SER A 234 37.64 0.69 -19.95
N MET A 235 36.58 0.11 -20.48
CA MET A 235 36.25 0.13 -21.92
C MET A 235 34.73 0.07 -22.06
N SER A 236 34.16 1.05 -22.75
CA SER A 236 32.77 1.03 -23.20
C SER A 236 32.74 0.52 -24.63
N LEU A 237 31.81 -0.37 -24.98
CA LEU A 237 31.48 -0.66 -26.37
C LEU A 237 29.99 -0.97 -26.53
N LEU A 238 29.49 -0.67 -27.72
CA LEU A 238 28.09 -0.77 -28.11
C LEU A 238 27.72 -2.22 -28.46
N ALA A 239 26.53 -2.67 -28.04
CA ALA A 239 25.62 -3.41 -28.93
C ALA A 239 24.22 -3.51 -28.30
N ASP A 240 23.21 -3.45 -29.17
CA ASP A 240 21.83 -3.80 -28.86
C ASP A 240 21.72 -5.27 -28.44
N ALA A 241 20.97 -5.53 -27.36
CA ALA A 241 20.64 -6.87 -26.86
C ALA A 241 19.15 -7.00 -26.49
N GLY A 242 18.27 -6.13 -27.02
CA GLY A 242 16.84 -6.07 -26.74
C GLY A 242 16.00 -7.24 -27.29
N ALA A 243 16.57 -8.44 -27.46
CA ALA A 243 15.92 -9.57 -28.13
C ALA A 243 16.47 -10.97 -27.75
N ARG A 244 16.48 -11.33 -26.45
CA ARG A 244 16.55 -12.75 -25.97
C ARG A 244 16.21 -12.86 -24.47
N MET A 245 16.00 -14.10 -24.01
CA MET A 245 15.65 -14.49 -22.63
C MET A 245 14.21 -14.22 -22.14
N TYR A 246 13.25 -14.14 -23.06
CA TYR A 246 11.96 -14.84 -22.87
C TYR A 246 11.89 -16.02 -23.85
N GLN A 247 12.85 -16.94 -23.73
CA GLN A 247 12.77 -18.22 -24.42
C GLN A 247 11.98 -19.17 -23.54
N ASP A 248 10.65 -19.13 -23.71
CA ASP A 248 9.68 -19.90 -22.93
C ASP A 248 10.00 -21.39 -23.02
N SER A 249 10.71 -21.87 -22.00
CA SER A 249 11.26 -23.21 -21.91
C SER A 249 10.48 -24.02 -20.88
N THR A 250 9.15 -23.87 -20.89
CA THR A 250 8.24 -24.95 -20.52
C THR A 250 8.50 -26.13 -21.45
N LEU A 251 9.55 -26.89 -21.16
CA LEU A 251 9.59 -28.31 -21.51
C LEU A 251 8.40 -28.95 -20.81
N GLN A 252 7.26 -28.98 -21.52
CA GLN A 252 6.10 -29.74 -21.10
C GLN A 252 6.61 -31.16 -20.78
N ALA A 253 6.32 -31.63 -19.57
CA ALA A 253 6.53 -33.02 -19.22
C ALA A 253 5.57 -33.84 -20.09
N ALA A 254 6.04 -34.23 -21.28
CA ALA A 254 5.25 -34.85 -22.32
C ALA A 254 4.96 -36.31 -21.94
N VAL A 255 4.00 -36.46 -21.02
CA VAL A 255 3.41 -37.75 -20.67
C VAL A 255 2.88 -38.38 -21.96
N ALA A 256 3.52 -39.46 -22.39
CA ALA A 256 3.15 -40.14 -23.62
C ALA A 256 1.69 -40.65 -23.52
N PRO A 257 0.88 -40.57 -24.59
CA PRO A 257 -0.49 -41.07 -24.56
C PRO A 257 -0.57 -42.53 -24.10
N LEU A 258 -1.45 -42.80 -23.12
CA LEU A 258 -1.64 -44.14 -22.56
C LEU A 258 -2.10 -45.11 -23.65
N ASN A 259 -1.28 -46.11 -23.96
CA ASN A 259 -1.53 -47.06 -25.03
C ASN A 259 -2.50 -48.18 -24.57
N LEU A 260 -3.79 -47.86 -24.59
CA LEU A 260 -4.90 -48.76 -24.24
C LEU A 260 -5.02 -50.02 -25.12
N GLY A 261 -4.22 -50.14 -26.19
CA GLY A 261 -4.07 -51.37 -26.99
C GLY A 261 -3.15 -52.43 -26.36
N THR A 262 -2.56 -52.15 -25.19
CA THR A 262 -1.77 -53.10 -24.41
C THR A 262 -2.66 -53.89 -23.43
N THR A 263 -2.13 -54.95 -22.82
CA THR A 263 -2.80 -55.59 -21.67
C THR A 263 -2.88 -54.61 -20.49
N LEU A 264 -3.80 -54.86 -19.55
CA LEU A 264 -3.97 -54.04 -18.34
C LEU A 264 -2.64 -53.82 -17.60
N GLU A 265 -1.82 -54.87 -17.52
CA GLU A 265 -0.49 -54.84 -16.92
C GLU A 265 0.49 -53.92 -17.68
N GLY A 266 0.49 -53.96 -19.01
CA GLY A 266 1.30 -53.06 -19.85
C GLY A 266 0.86 -51.59 -19.78
N SER A 267 -0.43 -51.34 -19.58
CA SER A 267 -0.95 -50.00 -19.31
C SER A 267 -0.55 -49.49 -17.91
N LEU A 268 -0.52 -50.38 -16.91
CA LEU A 268 -0.10 -50.05 -15.54
C LEU A 268 1.42 -49.81 -15.43
N SER A 269 2.25 -50.58 -16.15
CA SER A 269 3.69 -50.33 -16.20
C SER A 269 4.02 -49.03 -16.91
N GLY A 270 3.41 -48.76 -18.08
CA GLY A 270 3.58 -47.49 -18.79
C GLY A 270 3.15 -46.26 -17.96
N LEU A 271 2.10 -46.39 -17.15
CA LEU A 271 1.69 -45.35 -16.20
C LEU A 271 2.72 -45.17 -15.07
N ARG A 272 3.25 -46.26 -14.51
CA ARG A 272 4.31 -46.21 -13.49
C ARG A 272 5.56 -45.48 -14.01
N ASP A 273 6.01 -45.82 -15.21
CA ASP A 273 7.19 -45.19 -15.82
C ASP A 273 6.95 -43.72 -16.18
N SER A 274 5.71 -43.37 -16.56
CA SER A 274 5.27 -41.98 -16.72
C SER A 274 5.28 -41.19 -15.40
N VAL A 275 4.92 -41.80 -14.28
CA VAL A 275 5.00 -41.17 -12.94
C VAL A 275 6.45 -41.01 -12.49
N VAL A 276 7.31 -42.00 -12.72
CA VAL A 276 8.74 -41.92 -12.39
C VAL A 276 9.44 -40.82 -13.21
N THR A 277 9.20 -40.76 -14.51
CA THR A 277 9.75 -39.71 -15.37
C THR A 277 9.20 -38.31 -15.04
N LEU A 278 7.90 -38.20 -14.69
CA LEU A 278 7.33 -36.96 -14.19
C LEU A 278 7.96 -36.52 -12.86
N SER A 279 8.19 -37.43 -11.92
CA SER A 279 8.84 -37.07 -10.64
C SER A 279 10.28 -36.58 -10.83
N ALA A 280 11.05 -37.22 -11.72
CA ALA A 280 12.39 -36.75 -12.08
C ALA A 280 12.38 -35.38 -12.80
N ALA A 281 11.36 -35.11 -13.62
CA ALA A 281 11.17 -33.81 -14.25
C ALA A 281 10.80 -32.71 -13.24
N VAL A 282 9.94 -33.01 -12.27
CA VAL A 282 9.57 -32.10 -11.18
C VAL A 282 10.78 -31.80 -10.28
N ASP A 283 11.57 -32.81 -9.88
CA ASP A 283 12.81 -32.61 -9.11
C ASP A 283 13.83 -31.74 -9.87
N SER A 284 13.96 -31.95 -11.18
CA SER A 284 14.85 -31.17 -12.05
C SER A 284 14.39 -29.71 -12.17
N LEU A 285 13.10 -29.48 -12.35
CA LEU A 285 12.51 -28.13 -12.39
C LEU A 285 12.62 -27.44 -11.03
N ALA A 286 12.33 -28.14 -9.93
CA ALA A 286 12.48 -27.62 -8.58
C ALA A 286 13.90 -27.09 -8.38
N ARG A 287 14.92 -27.93 -8.58
CA ARG A 287 16.35 -27.56 -8.48
C ARG A 287 16.73 -26.37 -9.35
N ARG A 288 16.17 -26.26 -10.57
CA ARG A 288 16.42 -25.11 -11.46
C ARG A 288 15.85 -23.82 -10.87
N THR A 289 14.58 -23.80 -10.49
CA THR A 289 13.97 -22.60 -9.87
C THR A 289 14.61 -22.24 -8.53
N ASP A 290 15.16 -23.24 -7.82
CA ASP A 290 15.93 -23.06 -6.59
C ASP A 290 17.30 -22.41 -6.84
N MET A 291 17.93 -22.69 -7.99
CA MET A 291 19.16 -22.03 -8.43
C MET A 291 18.89 -20.60 -8.92
N GLU A 292 17.82 -20.41 -9.71
CA GLU A 292 17.38 -19.09 -10.20
C GLU A 292 17.06 -18.15 -9.03
N ARG A 293 16.30 -18.61 -8.01
CA ARG A 293 16.04 -17.83 -6.79
C ARG A 293 17.30 -17.50 -6.00
N ARG A 294 18.27 -18.41 -5.91
CA ARG A 294 19.55 -18.14 -5.22
C ARG A 294 20.40 -17.11 -5.97
N ASN A 295 20.48 -17.20 -7.29
CA ASN A 295 21.20 -16.24 -8.12
C ASN A 295 20.60 -14.84 -8.00
N GLU A 296 19.26 -14.73 -8.04
CA GLU A 296 18.57 -13.45 -7.86
C GLU A 296 18.74 -12.90 -6.44
N ALA A 297 18.70 -13.76 -5.41
CA ALA A 297 18.96 -13.34 -4.02
C ALA A 297 20.39 -12.80 -3.83
N LEU A 298 21.40 -13.38 -4.51
CA LEU A 298 22.77 -12.87 -4.50
C LEU A 298 22.86 -11.50 -5.19
N ARG A 299 22.26 -11.35 -6.38
CA ARG A 299 22.20 -10.08 -7.12
C ARG A 299 21.55 -8.96 -6.30
N MET A 300 20.40 -9.25 -5.69
CA MET A 300 19.72 -8.31 -4.80
C MET A 300 20.54 -7.99 -3.54
N ASN A 301 21.34 -8.92 -3.02
CA ASN A 301 22.24 -8.67 -1.89
C ASN A 301 23.38 -7.70 -2.25
N GLU A 302 23.96 -7.83 -3.45
CA GLU A 302 24.95 -6.87 -3.98
C GLU A 302 24.35 -5.48 -4.17
N GLU A 303 23.13 -5.38 -4.72
CA GLU A 303 22.41 -4.12 -4.90
C GLU A 303 22.07 -3.45 -3.54
N VAL A 304 21.56 -4.22 -2.56
CA VAL A 304 21.31 -3.72 -1.19
C VAL A 304 22.60 -3.30 -0.50
N SER A 305 23.69 -4.04 -0.67
CA SER A 305 25.01 -3.67 -0.13
C SER A 305 25.49 -2.34 -0.73
N ARG A 306 25.35 -2.17 -2.05
CA ARG A 306 25.67 -0.90 -2.74
C ARG A 306 24.83 0.27 -2.23
N LEU A 307 23.54 0.06 -1.96
CA LEU A 307 22.66 1.07 -1.37
C LEU A 307 23.05 1.41 0.08
N ASN A 308 23.44 0.43 0.89
CA ASN A 308 23.95 0.68 2.25
C ASN A 308 25.22 1.54 2.22
N TYR A 309 26.13 1.32 1.27
CA TYR A 309 27.32 2.17 1.10
C TYR A 309 26.96 3.61 0.67
N THR A 310 25.99 3.83 -0.23
CA THR A 310 25.57 5.19 -0.59
C THR A 310 24.83 5.90 0.54
N VAL A 311 23.95 5.20 1.27
CA VAL A 311 23.25 5.74 2.45
C VAL A 311 24.24 6.11 3.56
N ASN A 312 25.23 5.28 3.85
CA ASN A 312 26.27 5.63 4.84
C ASN A 312 27.16 6.78 4.36
N GLY A 313 27.46 6.86 3.05
CA GLY A 313 28.13 8.02 2.45
C GLY A 313 27.34 9.32 2.63
N LEU A 314 26.03 9.29 2.39
CA LEU A 314 25.12 10.43 2.63
C LEU A 314 25.04 10.79 4.13
N ARG A 315 24.98 9.79 5.02
CA ARG A 315 25.04 10.00 6.48
C ARG A 315 26.32 10.74 6.88
N MET A 316 27.47 10.35 6.35
CA MET A 316 28.75 11.03 6.61
C MET A 316 28.79 12.44 6.02
N GLN A 317 28.21 12.68 4.84
CA GLN A 317 28.07 14.03 4.29
C GLN A 317 27.19 14.93 5.17
N VAL A 318 26.03 14.44 5.60
CA VAL A 318 25.13 15.16 6.53
C VAL A 318 25.81 15.41 7.87
N HIS A 319 26.52 14.43 8.43
CA HIS A 319 27.29 14.59 9.66
C HIS A 319 28.37 15.67 9.52
N ASN A 320 29.12 15.68 8.41
CA ASN A 320 30.16 16.68 8.16
C ASN A 320 29.57 18.09 7.99
N VAL A 321 28.46 18.24 7.26
CA VAL A 321 27.74 19.53 7.13
C VAL A 321 27.17 19.98 8.48
N MET A 322 26.66 19.06 9.29
CA MET A 322 26.17 19.35 10.63
C MET A 322 27.30 19.80 11.57
N MET A 323 28.46 19.15 11.51
CA MET A 323 29.64 19.49 12.32
C MET A 323 30.31 20.79 11.86
N ASP A 324 30.39 21.05 10.56
CA ASP A 324 30.85 22.34 10.02
C ASP A 324 29.91 23.48 10.44
N ARG A 325 28.59 23.30 10.28
CA ARG A 325 27.59 24.25 10.78
C ARG A 325 27.69 24.46 12.30
N ASN A 326 27.92 23.39 13.08
CA ASN A 326 28.10 23.48 14.53
C ASN A 326 29.39 24.23 14.88
N ALA A 327 30.49 23.98 14.16
CA ALA A 327 31.76 24.70 14.33
C ALA A 327 31.63 26.19 13.94
N GLN A 328 30.84 26.53 12.92
CA GLN A 328 30.54 27.92 12.54
C GLN A 328 29.65 28.64 13.57
N ILE A 329 28.84 27.91 14.33
CA ILE A 329 28.01 28.47 15.42
C ILE A 329 28.85 28.62 16.70
N MET A 330 29.54 27.56 17.13
CA MET A 330 30.32 27.53 18.37
C MET A 330 31.65 28.30 18.27
N GLY A 331 32.26 28.33 17.09
CA GLY A 331 33.45 29.14 16.79
C GLY A 331 33.16 30.62 16.57
N ARG A 332 31.91 31.07 16.75
CA ARG A 332 31.49 32.46 16.63
C ARG A 332 30.95 33.02 17.95
N VAL A 333 31.65 32.72 19.05
CA VAL A 333 31.54 33.43 20.32
C VAL A 333 32.54 34.59 20.34
N PRO A 334 32.12 35.85 20.15
CA PRO A 334 32.94 37.00 20.49
C PRO A 334 32.79 37.30 21.99
N GLU A 335 33.88 37.20 22.76
CA GLU A 335 33.96 37.83 24.08
C GLU A 335 34.96 38.99 24.08
N PRO A 336 34.73 40.08 24.85
CA PRO A 336 35.50 41.31 24.70
C PRO A 336 36.37 41.68 25.92
N TRP A 337 37.64 42.03 25.65
CA TRP A 337 38.61 42.77 26.48
C TRP A 337 38.78 42.42 27.99
N ALA A 338 39.94 41.84 28.32
CA ALA A 338 40.65 42.06 29.59
C ALA A 338 42.18 41.88 29.37
N GLU A 339 43.00 42.57 30.17
CA GLU A 339 44.47 42.56 30.07
C GLU A 339 45.11 41.55 31.06
N GLY A 340 46.30 41.03 30.74
CA GLY A 340 47.08 40.18 31.64
C GLY A 340 48.34 39.57 30.99
N GLU A 341 49.48 39.61 31.68
CA GLU A 341 50.79 39.19 31.17
C GLU A 341 51.11 37.69 31.38
N ASN A 342 52.20 37.24 30.76
CA ASN A 342 52.91 35.94 30.88
C ASN A 342 52.29 34.68 30.24
N ALA A 343 52.81 34.35 29.04
CA ALA A 343 53.01 32.97 28.60
C ALA A 343 54.29 32.86 27.72
N PRO A 344 55.14 31.83 27.89
CA PRO A 344 56.33 31.62 27.06
C PRO A 344 56.01 30.95 25.70
N ALA A 345 57.02 30.80 24.84
CA ALA A 345 56.83 30.78 23.38
C ALA A 345 57.09 29.44 22.65
N LEU A 346 56.50 29.35 21.44
CA LEU A 346 56.87 28.50 20.28
C LEU A 346 56.58 26.97 20.38
N PRO A 347 56.55 26.22 19.25
CA PRO A 347 56.78 26.63 17.85
C PRO A 347 55.61 26.36 16.87
N SER A 348 55.71 26.94 15.67
CA SER A 348 54.76 26.83 14.55
C SER A 348 54.92 25.57 13.69
N GLY A 349 53.83 25.10 13.05
CA GLY A 349 53.89 23.96 12.11
C GLY A 349 52.71 23.85 11.13
N PHE A 350 52.98 24.09 9.85
CA PHE A 350 52.29 23.59 8.64
C PHE A 350 50.74 23.56 8.56
N PHE A 351 50.16 24.55 7.88
CA PHE A 351 48.88 24.41 7.17
C PHE A 351 49.11 24.19 5.65
N PRO A 352 48.51 23.16 5.02
CA PRO A 352 48.50 23.03 3.57
C PRO A 352 47.48 23.99 2.93
N ARG A 353 47.92 24.72 1.90
CA ARG A 353 47.15 25.78 1.22
C ARG A 353 46.17 25.21 0.19
N SER A 354 44.89 25.53 0.31
CA SER A 354 43.87 25.21 -0.70
C SER A 354 43.99 26.09 -1.96
N PRO A 355 43.72 25.57 -3.17
CA PRO A 355 43.77 26.35 -4.41
C PRO A 355 42.54 27.25 -4.57
N SER A 356 42.76 28.49 -5.01
CA SER A 356 41.72 29.47 -5.34
C SER A 356 41.27 29.35 -6.79
N PHE A 357 39.96 29.25 -7.04
CA PHE A 357 39.39 29.42 -8.38
C PHE A 357 39.09 30.90 -8.65
N SER A 358 39.76 31.48 -9.65
CA SER A 358 39.47 32.84 -10.12
C SER A 358 38.38 32.85 -11.19
N THR A 359 37.56 33.90 -11.19
CA THR A 359 36.44 34.07 -12.12
C THR A 359 36.81 34.79 -13.43
N ALA A 360 36.01 34.49 -14.46
CA ALA A 360 35.73 35.31 -15.65
C ALA A 360 36.81 35.44 -16.75
N THR A 361 36.43 34.97 -17.94
CA THR A 361 36.80 35.58 -19.22
C THR A 361 35.51 35.82 -20.01
N LYS A 362 35.32 37.04 -20.54
CA LYS A 362 34.33 37.31 -21.61
C LYS A 362 35.03 37.16 -22.96
N LEU A 363 34.39 36.45 -23.89
CA LEU A 363 34.18 36.84 -25.29
C LEU A 363 33.15 35.89 -25.93
#